data_AF-A0A6A6V2V5-F1
#
_entry.id   AF-A0A6A6V2V5-F1
#
_cell.length_a   1.000
_cell.length_b   1.000
_cell.length_c   1.000
_cell.angle_alpha   90.00
_cell.angle_beta   90.00
_cell.angle_gamma   90.00
#
_symmetry.space_group_name_H-M   'P 1'
#
loop_
_entity.id
_entity.type
_entity.pdbx_description
1 polymer ?
#
loop_
_entity_poly.entity_id
_entity_poly.type
_entity_poly.pdbx_seq_one_letter_code
_entity_poly.pdbx_strand_id
1 'polypeptide(L)'
;MRAYPSVEPKTPTTPNAPELRTYVAETDNDRAAALRLVTDSVAQQRQQASKSLLFHPLNLGAYVLTVALFVRSLWATNDDLPLLITVLFALTATCLVVIRYASSHYTTFAEHIDWDWLGEDRCIVVKWGGEIIGALVLGWADNSEGAKKRGTRRRRGKAVVRAWTVRGKYRGKGVGKALLEEAVRVAGERGADGILFERDHANSKRILPGIYNGYLNNQEAKAEKALEKVADEKGNFRQRRSSPTWGSR
;
A
#
# COMPACT_ATOMS: atom_id res chain seq x y z
N MET A 1 -27.67 -30.41 54.49
CA MET A 1 -27.24 -30.28 53.07
C MET A 1 -26.16 -29.20 53.00
N ARG A 2 -24.89 -29.58 52.85
CA ARG A 2 -23.76 -28.64 52.66
C ARG A 2 -23.60 -28.42 51.14
N ALA A 3 -23.80 -27.19 50.68
CA ALA A 3 -23.52 -26.81 49.30
C ALA A 3 -22.00 -26.69 49.12
N TYR A 4 -21.43 -27.43 48.17
CA TYR A 4 -20.06 -27.21 47.72
C TYR A 4 -20.04 -26.02 46.73
N PRO A 5 -19.10 -25.07 46.86
CA PRO A 5 -18.95 -24.03 45.86
C PRO A 5 -18.45 -24.65 44.54
N SER A 6 -19.17 -24.38 43.46
CA SER A 6 -18.79 -24.74 42.11
C SER A 6 -17.50 -24.02 41.71
N VAL A 7 -16.40 -24.78 41.62
CA VAL A 7 -15.15 -24.28 41.05
C VAL A 7 -15.36 -24.17 39.54
N GLU A 8 -15.59 -22.95 39.05
CA GLU A 8 -15.54 -22.67 37.62
C GLU A 8 -14.17 -23.07 37.07
N PRO A 9 -14.08 -23.88 36.00
CA PRO A 9 -12.81 -24.21 35.41
C PRO A 9 -12.22 -22.94 34.78
N LYS A 10 -11.20 -22.37 35.44
CA LYS A 10 -10.30 -21.39 34.80
C LYS A 10 -9.73 -22.05 33.56
N THR A 11 -10.18 -21.61 32.40
CA THR A 11 -9.66 -22.04 31.10
C THR A 11 -8.15 -21.78 31.11
N PRO A 12 -7.30 -22.78 30.85
CA PRO A 12 -5.86 -22.56 30.84
C PRO A 12 -5.53 -21.58 29.71
N THR A 13 -5.02 -20.40 30.06
CA THR A 13 -4.45 -19.44 29.12
C THR A 13 -3.32 -20.16 28.38
N THR A 14 -3.54 -20.54 27.13
CA THR A 14 -2.51 -21.16 26.28
C THR A 14 -1.38 -20.13 26.10
N PRO A 15 -0.18 -20.31 26.69
CA PRO A 15 0.83 -19.24 26.77
C PRO A 15 1.57 -18.96 25.45
N ASN A 16 1.11 -19.51 24.33
CA ASN A 16 1.92 -19.64 23.11
C ASN A 16 1.15 -19.35 21.81
N ALA A 17 -0.01 -18.69 21.90
CA ALA A 17 -0.63 -18.11 20.72
C ALA A 17 0.14 -16.84 20.33
N PRO A 18 0.64 -16.71 19.09
CA PRO A 18 1.33 -15.50 18.66
C PRO A 18 0.39 -14.29 18.81
N GLU A 19 0.76 -13.35 19.68
CA GLU A 19 -0.04 -12.15 19.90
C GLU A 19 0.13 -11.16 18.74
N LEU A 20 -0.98 -10.55 18.32
CA LEU A 20 -0.98 -9.41 17.42
C LEU A 20 -0.66 -8.15 18.23
N ARG A 21 0.47 -7.49 17.94
CA ARG A 21 0.84 -6.24 18.58
C ARG A 21 1.06 -5.16 17.54
N THR A 22 0.39 -4.03 17.71
CA THR A 22 0.59 -2.82 16.89
C THR A 22 1.32 -1.80 17.75
N TYR A 23 2.47 -1.31 17.29
CA TYR A 23 3.29 -0.37 18.05
C TYR A 23 4.14 0.50 17.12
N VAL A 24 4.66 1.60 17.66
CA VAL A 24 5.66 2.45 16.97
C VAL A 24 7.00 1.73 17.01
N ALA A 25 7.63 1.49 15.86
CA ALA A 25 8.93 0.83 15.79
C ALA A 25 10.02 1.73 16.39
N GLU A 26 10.55 1.32 17.54
CA GLU A 26 11.66 1.99 18.22
C GLU A 26 13.03 1.39 17.86
N THR A 27 13.04 0.11 17.45
CA THR A 27 14.27 -0.60 17.09
C THR A 27 14.58 -0.48 15.61
N ASP A 28 15.87 -0.42 15.27
CA ASP A 28 16.31 -0.37 13.87
C ASP A 28 15.94 -1.66 13.11
N ASN A 29 15.89 -2.81 13.78
CA ASN A 29 15.46 -4.06 13.16
C ASN A 29 13.97 -3.99 12.74
N ASP A 30 13.11 -3.43 13.59
CA ASP A 30 11.69 -3.29 13.26
C ASP A 30 11.47 -2.26 12.14
N ARG A 31 12.25 -1.18 12.12
CA ARG A 31 12.24 -0.20 11.02
C ARG A 31 12.73 -0.81 9.71
N ALA A 32 13.81 -1.61 9.75
CA ALA A 32 14.34 -2.31 8.58
C ALA A 32 13.31 -3.29 7.99
N ALA A 33 12.66 -4.07 8.86
CA ALA A 33 11.62 -5.01 8.45
C ALA A 33 10.37 -4.30 7.92
N ALA A 34 10.02 -3.13 8.46
CA ALA A 34 8.96 -2.28 7.93
C ALA A 34 9.28 -1.76 6.52
N LEU A 35 10.50 -1.23 6.31
CA LEU A 35 10.96 -0.75 5.00
C LEU A 35 11.00 -1.88 3.97
N ARG A 36 11.49 -3.06 4.35
CA ARG A 36 11.47 -4.24 3.49
C ARG A 36 10.05 -4.60 3.05
N LEU A 37 9.08 -4.56 3.98
CA LEU A 37 7.68 -4.85 3.65
C LEU A 37 7.08 -3.80 2.70
N VAL A 38 7.44 -2.52 2.86
CA VAL A 38 7.04 -1.45 1.94
C VAL A 38 7.66 -1.66 0.56
N THR A 39 8.96 -1.91 0.50
CA THR A 39 9.71 -2.20 -0.73
C THR A 39 9.13 -3.39 -1.48
N ASP A 40 8.84 -4.49 -0.76
CA ASP A 40 8.19 -5.68 -1.32
C ASP A 40 6.80 -5.35 -1.88
N SER A 41 6.05 -4.45 -1.24
CA SER A 41 4.72 -4.05 -1.73
C SER A 41 4.79 -3.24 -3.02
N VAL A 42 5.79 -2.37 -3.16
CA VAL A 42 6.07 -1.62 -4.39
C VAL A 42 6.56 -2.56 -5.49
N ALA A 43 7.44 -3.50 -5.17
CA ALA A 43 7.86 -4.56 -6.09
C ALA A 43 6.66 -5.40 -6.57
N GLN A 44 5.68 -5.69 -5.71
CA GLN A 44 4.43 -6.36 -6.09
C GLN A 44 3.56 -5.53 -7.05
N GLN A 45 3.64 -4.19 -7.04
CA GLN A 45 2.91 -3.36 -8.00
C GLN A 45 3.34 -3.67 -9.44
N ARG A 46 4.61 -4.02 -9.67
CA ARG A 46 5.11 -4.48 -10.99
C ARG A 46 4.30 -5.67 -11.52
N GLN A 47 4.03 -6.65 -10.66
CA GLN A 47 3.27 -7.84 -11.06
C GLN A 47 1.82 -7.48 -11.40
N GLN A 48 1.20 -6.57 -10.64
CA GLN A 48 -0.16 -6.10 -10.91
C GLN A 48 -0.22 -5.28 -12.21
N ALA A 49 0.75 -4.39 -12.43
CA ALA A 49 0.91 -3.62 -13.66
C ALA A 49 1.07 -4.54 -14.88
N SER A 50 1.91 -5.58 -14.78
CA SER A 50 2.10 -6.58 -15.84
C SER A 50 0.81 -7.34 -16.15
N LYS A 51 0.05 -7.75 -15.12
CA LYS A 51 -1.27 -8.39 -15.31
C LYS A 51 -2.26 -7.45 -15.98
N SER A 52 -2.29 -6.18 -15.59
CA SER A 52 -3.18 -5.21 -16.20
C SER A 52 -2.85 -4.98 -17.67
N LEU A 53 -1.57 -4.92 -18.05
CA LEU A 53 -1.15 -4.87 -19.45
C LEU A 53 -1.55 -6.13 -20.21
N LEU A 54 -1.29 -7.32 -19.65
CA LEU A 54 -1.55 -8.59 -20.32
C LEU A 54 -3.06 -8.80 -20.59
N PHE A 55 -3.90 -8.45 -19.61
CA PHE A 55 -5.34 -8.73 -19.67
C PHE A 55 -6.18 -7.49 -20.06
N HIS A 56 -5.58 -6.42 -20.56
CA HIS A 56 -6.34 -5.29 -21.06
C HIS A 56 -7.05 -5.68 -22.37
N PRO A 57 -8.36 -5.40 -22.53
CA PRO A 57 -9.13 -5.84 -23.70
C PRO A 57 -8.55 -5.32 -25.02
N LEU A 58 -8.02 -4.10 -25.04
CA LEU A 58 -7.35 -3.54 -26.23
C LEU A 58 -6.09 -4.32 -26.60
N ASN A 59 -5.28 -4.74 -25.61
CA ASN A 59 -4.04 -5.46 -25.87
C ASN A 59 -4.34 -6.90 -26.33
N LEU A 60 -5.35 -7.55 -25.73
CA LEU A 60 -5.82 -8.85 -26.19
C LEU A 60 -6.39 -8.78 -27.61
N GLY A 61 -7.19 -7.76 -27.92
CA GLY A 61 -7.72 -7.54 -29.26
C GLY A 61 -6.62 -7.32 -30.30
N ALA A 62 -5.64 -6.46 -30.00
CA ALA A 62 -4.48 -6.23 -30.86
C ALA A 62 -3.66 -7.52 -31.06
N TYR A 63 -3.46 -8.31 -29.99
CA TYR A 63 -2.75 -9.58 -30.07
C TYR A 63 -3.49 -10.60 -30.96
N VAL A 64 -4.79 -10.80 -30.73
CA VAL A 64 -5.62 -11.72 -31.54
C VAL A 64 -5.66 -11.28 -33.01
N LEU A 65 -5.81 -9.98 -33.28
CA LEU A 65 -5.75 -9.43 -34.63
C LEU A 65 -4.40 -9.74 -35.29
N THR A 66 -3.29 -9.50 -34.58
CA THR A 66 -1.94 -9.79 -35.09
C THR A 66 -1.79 -11.27 -35.42
N VAL A 67 -2.21 -12.16 -34.50
CA VAL A 67 -2.20 -13.61 -34.72
C VAL A 67 -3.05 -13.99 -35.94
N ALA A 68 -4.26 -13.45 -36.07
CA ALA A 68 -5.15 -13.74 -37.20
C ALA A 68 -4.55 -13.30 -38.55
N LEU A 69 -3.86 -12.16 -38.59
CA LEU A 69 -3.15 -11.69 -39.79
C LEU A 69 -2.02 -12.64 -40.19
N PHE A 70 -1.19 -13.09 -39.23
CA PHE A 70 -0.12 -14.05 -39.49
C PHE A 70 -0.67 -15.40 -39.96
N VAL A 71 -1.70 -15.91 -39.28
CA VAL A 71 -2.35 -17.18 -39.66
C VAL A 71 -2.92 -17.08 -41.08
N ARG A 72 -3.67 -16.00 -41.40
CA ARG A 72 -4.21 -15.78 -42.75
C ARG A 72 -3.12 -15.73 -43.82
N SER A 73 -1.99 -15.09 -43.52
CA SER A 73 -0.89 -14.95 -44.48
C SER A 73 -0.15 -16.26 -44.73
N LEU A 74 0.02 -17.10 -43.71
CA LEU A 74 0.80 -18.34 -43.79
C LEU A 74 -0.04 -19.57 -44.17
N TRP A 75 -1.37 -19.52 -44.00
CA TRP A 75 -2.26 -20.62 -44.39
C TRP A 75 -2.42 -20.83 -45.91
N ALA A 76 -1.77 -20.01 -46.74
CA ALA A 76 -1.78 -20.22 -48.19
C ALA A 76 -0.95 -21.44 -48.64
N THR A 77 -0.13 -22.03 -47.77
CA THR A 77 0.79 -23.13 -48.12
C THR A 77 0.63 -24.28 -47.11
N ASN A 78 0.37 -25.50 -47.60
CA ASN A 78 -0.02 -26.65 -46.76
C ASN A 78 1.09 -27.19 -45.83
N ASP A 79 2.35 -26.81 -46.03
CA ASP A 79 3.51 -27.32 -45.27
C ASP A 79 4.02 -26.37 -44.15
N ASP A 80 3.34 -25.24 -43.92
CA ASP A 80 3.84 -24.16 -43.05
C ASP A 80 3.48 -24.31 -41.55
N LEU A 81 2.98 -25.47 -41.12
CA LEU A 81 2.55 -25.67 -39.72
C LEU A 81 3.70 -25.47 -38.70
N PRO A 82 4.92 -26.01 -38.90
CA PRO A 82 6.05 -25.75 -38.01
C PRO A 82 6.49 -24.27 -37.99
N LEU A 83 6.42 -23.61 -39.16
CA LEU A 83 6.73 -22.19 -39.30
C LEU A 83 5.73 -21.32 -38.53
N LEU A 84 4.44 -21.61 -38.68
CA LEU A 84 3.36 -20.91 -37.98
C LEU A 84 3.52 -21.03 -36.46
N ILE A 85 3.79 -22.25 -35.95
CA ILE A 85 4.04 -22.46 -34.53
C ILE A 85 5.22 -21.59 -34.04
N THR A 86 6.33 -21.59 -34.77
CA THR A 86 7.53 -20.82 -34.42
C THR A 86 7.25 -19.31 -34.39
N VAL A 87 6.53 -18.78 -35.39
CA VAL A 87 6.14 -17.37 -35.45
C VAL A 87 5.22 -17.00 -34.29
N LEU A 88 4.25 -17.85 -33.93
CA LEU A 88 3.38 -17.61 -32.77
C LEU A 88 4.17 -17.59 -31.46
N PHE A 89 5.12 -18.52 -31.28
CA PHE A 89 6.02 -18.50 -30.12
C PHE A 89 6.87 -17.22 -30.07
N ALA A 90 7.45 -16.81 -31.20
CA ALA A 90 8.26 -15.60 -31.29
C ALA A 90 7.42 -14.33 -31.02
N LEU A 91 6.21 -14.25 -31.56
CA LEU A 91 5.27 -13.15 -31.32
C LEU A 91 4.89 -13.08 -29.83
N THR A 92 4.52 -14.23 -29.24
CA THR A 92 4.20 -14.31 -27.81
C THR A 92 5.38 -13.88 -26.94
N ALA A 93 6.58 -14.39 -27.24
CA ALA A 93 7.80 -14.03 -26.52
C ALA A 93 8.09 -12.52 -26.62
N THR A 94 7.97 -11.95 -27.81
CA THR A 94 8.16 -10.51 -28.05
C THR A 94 7.15 -9.68 -27.25
N CYS A 95 5.86 -10.04 -27.27
CA CYS A 95 4.84 -9.36 -26.47
C CYS A 95 5.15 -9.42 -24.96
N LEU A 96 5.58 -10.58 -24.45
CA LEU A 96 5.95 -10.73 -23.04
C LEU A 96 7.18 -9.90 -22.66
N VAL A 97 8.17 -9.79 -23.55
CA VAL A 97 9.35 -8.92 -23.34
C VAL A 97 8.94 -7.45 -23.26
N VAL A 98 8.07 -6.98 -24.17
CA VAL A 98 7.55 -5.60 -24.15
C VAL A 98 6.81 -5.30 -22.85
N ILE A 99 5.94 -6.21 -22.38
CA ILE A 99 5.23 -6.05 -21.10
C ILE A 99 6.23 -6.01 -19.92
N ARG A 100 7.25 -6.86 -19.95
CA ARG A 100 8.31 -6.88 -18.91
C ARG A 100 9.10 -5.57 -18.88
N TYR A 101 9.41 -5.02 -20.04
CA TYR A 101 10.13 -3.75 -20.16
C TYR A 101 9.28 -2.59 -19.64
N ALA A 102 8.01 -2.49 -20.07
CA ALA A 102 7.09 -1.44 -19.65
C ALA A 102 6.86 -1.39 -18.12
N SER A 103 6.95 -2.54 -17.44
CA SER A 103 6.78 -2.65 -15.99
C SER A 103 8.09 -2.57 -15.18
N SER A 104 9.25 -2.52 -15.84
CA SER A 104 10.58 -2.59 -15.18
C SER A 104 10.87 -1.41 -14.25
N HIS A 105 10.39 -0.21 -14.57
CA HIS A 105 10.62 1.01 -13.79
C HIS A 105 10.07 0.95 -12.35
N TYR A 106 9.13 0.04 -12.03
CA TYR A 106 8.68 -0.19 -10.65
C TYR A 106 9.81 -0.72 -9.75
N THR A 107 10.76 -1.46 -10.32
CA THR A 107 11.91 -2.01 -9.57
C THR A 107 12.87 -0.91 -9.17
N THR A 108 13.22 -0.01 -10.09
CA THR A 108 14.07 1.15 -9.78
C THR A 108 13.43 2.03 -8.70
N PHE A 109 12.11 2.22 -8.73
CA PHE A 109 11.45 3.01 -7.69
C PHE A 109 11.48 2.32 -6.31
N ALA A 110 11.37 0.98 -6.27
CA ALA A 110 11.49 0.23 -5.02
C ALA A 110 12.89 0.38 -4.40
N GLU A 111 13.94 0.48 -5.22
CA GLU A 111 15.33 0.70 -4.76
C GLU A 111 15.52 2.06 -4.07
N HIS A 112 14.70 3.07 -4.40
CA HIS A 112 14.75 4.40 -3.76
C HIS A 112 14.04 4.44 -2.40
N ILE A 113 13.44 3.33 -1.94
CA ILE A 113 12.80 3.25 -0.62
C ILE A 113 13.81 2.69 0.37
N ASP A 114 14.73 3.55 0.78
CA ASP A 114 15.81 3.24 1.70
C ASP A 114 15.70 4.04 3.01
N TRP A 115 16.76 4.01 3.82
CA TRP A 115 16.81 4.75 5.08
C TRP A 115 16.82 6.26 4.89
N ASP A 116 17.38 6.75 3.77
CA ASP A 116 17.37 8.17 3.42
C ASP A 116 15.96 8.63 3.08
N TRP A 117 15.21 7.83 2.30
CA TRP A 117 13.80 8.08 2.06
C TRP A 117 12.97 8.10 3.34
N LEU A 118 13.27 7.24 4.33
CA LEU A 118 12.57 7.21 5.62
C LEU A 118 12.87 8.46 6.47
N GLY A 119 14.11 8.94 6.49
CA GLY A 119 14.53 10.10 7.27
C GLY A 119 14.12 10.03 8.74
N GLU A 120 13.44 11.08 9.21
CA GLU A 120 12.95 11.22 10.59
C GLU A 120 11.53 10.67 10.81
N ASP A 121 10.93 10.05 9.80
CA ASP A 121 9.56 9.59 9.87
C ASP A 121 9.39 8.37 10.77
N ARG A 122 8.21 8.27 11.37
CA ARG A 122 7.90 7.21 12.34
C ARG A 122 7.29 6.02 11.62
N CYS A 123 7.89 4.86 11.80
CA CYS A 123 7.31 3.58 11.38
C CYS A 123 6.37 3.06 12.46
N ILE A 124 5.15 2.71 12.08
CA ILE A 124 4.19 1.96 12.90
C ILE A 124 4.11 0.56 12.30
N VAL A 125 4.34 -0.45 13.12
CA VAL A 125 4.41 -1.84 12.70
C VAL A 125 3.36 -2.68 13.40
N VAL A 126 2.87 -3.71 12.70
CA VAL A 126 2.10 -4.79 13.31
C VAL A 126 2.94 -6.04 13.28
N LYS A 127 3.20 -6.58 14.47
CA LYS A 127 3.93 -7.83 14.67
C LYS A 127 2.95 -8.94 15.03
N TRP A 128 3.16 -10.11 14.44
CA TRP A 128 2.45 -11.33 14.81
C TRP A 128 3.49 -12.41 15.10
N GLY A 129 3.59 -12.80 16.37
CA GLY A 129 4.68 -13.65 16.84
C GLY A 129 6.03 -12.95 16.69
N GLY A 130 6.90 -13.47 15.81
CA GLY A 130 8.23 -12.92 15.52
C GLY A 130 8.33 -12.05 14.26
N GLU A 131 7.26 -11.96 13.47
CA GLU A 131 7.30 -11.40 12.11
C GLU A 131 6.48 -10.12 12.00
N ILE A 132 7.01 -9.12 11.28
CA ILE A 132 6.27 -7.90 10.92
C ILE A 132 5.38 -8.20 9.72
N ILE A 133 4.08 -7.96 9.90
CA ILE A 133 3.05 -8.33 8.94
C ILE A 133 2.33 -7.12 8.34
N GLY A 134 2.52 -5.95 8.94
CA GLY A 134 2.01 -4.67 8.45
C GLY A 134 2.95 -3.54 8.84
N ALA A 135 3.04 -2.54 7.98
CA ALA A 135 3.89 -1.37 8.16
C ALA A 135 3.16 -0.12 7.66
N LEU A 136 3.32 0.96 8.40
CA LEU A 136 2.86 2.30 8.03
C LEU A 136 3.97 3.30 8.34
N VAL A 137 4.30 4.16 7.39
CA VAL A 137 5.27 5.24 7.58
C VAL A 137 4.52 6.55 7.71
N LEU A 138 4.65 7.18 8.88
CA LEU A 138 3.98 8.42 9.26
C LEU A 138 5.01 9.56 9.28
N GLY A 139 4.83 10.51 8.36
CA GLY A 139 5.60 11.74 8.28
C GLY A 139 4.81 12.98 8.69
N TRP A 140 5.50 14.12 8.64
CA TRP A 140 5.00 15.43 9.07
C TRP A 140 5.03 16.37 7.84
N ALA A 141 3.91 16.96 7.40
CA ALA A 141 3.86 17.89 6.26
C ALA A 141 4.79 19.13 6.36
N ASP A 142 5.07 19.67 7.54
CA ASP A 142 6.09 20.68 7.84
C ASP A 142 7.51 20.25 7.41
N ASN A 143 7.79 18.93 7.36
CA ASN A 143 9.04 18.33 6.86
C ASN A 143 8.99 17.94 5.38
N SER A 144 7.84 18.06 4.69
CA SER A 144 7.81 17.86 3.23
C SER A 144 8.19 19.17 2.52
N GLU A 145 8.99 19.08 1.47
CA GLU A 145 9.60 20.24 0.77
C GLU A 145 8.60 21.32 0.32
N GLY A 146 7.29 21.03 0.29
CA GLY A 146 6.23 21.97 -0.04
C GLY A 146 5.83 22.97 1.07
N ALA A 147 6.21 22.75 2.34
CA ALA A 147 5.74 23.58 3.46
C ALA A 147 6.61 24.82 3.73
N LYS A 148 7.80 24.93 3.14
CA LYS A 148 8.69 26.10 3.33
C LYS A 148 8.17 27.41 2.70
N LYS A 149 7.10 27.38 1.90
CA LYS A 149 6.51 28.56 1.25
C LYS A 149 5.15 28.95 1.87
N ARG A 150 5.14 29.54 3.07
CA ARG A 150 4.19 30.61 3.46
C ARG A 150 4.43 31.05 4.90
N GLY A 151 5.07 32.21 5.06
CA GLY A 151 5.32 32.87 6.34
C GLY A 151 4.06 33.46 6.97
N THR A 152 3.13 32.63 7.46
CA THR A 152 1.95 33.13 8.18
C THR A 152 1.49 32.11 9.20
N ARG A 153 1.66 32.43 10.49
CA ARG A 153 1.09 31.79 11.70
C ARG A 153 1.36 30.28 11.77
N ARG A 154 2.16 29.80 12.75
CA ARG A 154 2.38 28.37 13.05
C ARG A 154 1.07 27.58 12.93
N ARG A 155 0.78 27.07 11.74
CA ARG A 155 -0.31 26.13 11.50
C ARG A 155 0.23 24.86 12.13
N ARG A 156 -0.46 24.36 13.14
CA ARG A 156 -0.30 22.96 13.54
C ARG A 156 -0.46 22.18 12.24
N GLY A 157 0.58 21.55 11.75
CA GLY A 157 0.50 21.11 10.36
C GLY A 157 -0.48 19.94 10.20
N LYS A 158 -0.34 19.19 9.12
CA LYS A 158 -0.97 17.85 8.93
C LYS A 158 0.04 16.69 8.98
N ALA A 159 -0.34 15.59 9.63
CA ALA A 159 0.39 14.34 9.51
C ALA A 159 0.14 13.72 8.12
N VAL A 160 1.17 13.08 7.55
CA VAL A 160 1.10 12.47 6.22
C VAL A 160 1.50 11.00 6.27
N VAL A 161 0.71 10.13 5.64
CA VAL A 161 1.03 8.71 5.48
C VAL A 161 1.81 8.54 4.18
N ARG A 162 3.11 8.24 4.30
CA ARG A 162 4.03 8.06 3.15
C ARG A 162 4.12 6.62 2.68
N ALA A 163 3.73 5.66 3.51
CA ALA A 163 3.56 4.28 3.09
C ALA A 163 2.55 3.58 4.00
N TRP A 164 1.79 2.66 3.42
CA TRP A 164 0.89 1.77 4.16
C TRP A 164 0.79 0.44 3.44
N THR A 165 1.14 -0.63 4.11
CA THR A 165 1.15 -1.97 3.55
C THR A 165 0.84 -3.03 4.59
N VAL A 166 0.17 -4.08 4.13
CA VAL A 166 -0.07 -5.31 4.90
C VAL A 166 0.31 -6.48 4.00
N ARG A 167 0.97 -7.47 4.58
CA ARG A 167 1.35 -8.68 3.85
C ARG A 167 0.10 -9.43 3.36
N GLY A 168 0.16 -9.94 2.13
CA GLY A 168 -0.99 -10.55 1.43
C GLY A 168 -1.80 -11.54 2.28
N LYS A 169 -1.11 -12.45 2.99
CA LYS A 169 -1.74 -13.50 3.84
C LYS A 169 -2.55 -12.97 5.04
N TYR A 170 -2.39 -11.68 5.39
CA TYR A 170 -3.10 -11.02 6.49
C TYR A 170 -4.02 -9.87 6.02
N ARG A 171 -4.14 -9.65 4.71
CA ARG A 171 -5.12 -8.69 4.18
C ARG A 171 -6.54 -9.21 4.44
N GLY A 172 -7.48 -8.30 4.64
CA GLY A 172 -8.89 -8.64 4.98
C GLY A 172 -9.14 -9.04 6.43
N LYS A 173 -8.09 -9.15 7.28
CA LYS A 173 -8.21 -9.52 8.70
C LYS A 173 -8.23 -8.32 9.66
N GLY A 174 -8.53 -7.12 9.18
CA GLY A 174 -8.54 -5.90 10.00
C GLY A 174 -7.17 -5.30 10.35
N VAL A 175 -6.05 -5.97 10.07
CA VAL A 175 -4.67 -5.48 10.35
C VAL A 175 -4.42 -4.08 9.78
N GLY A 176 -4.88 -3.83 8.55
CA GLY A 176 -4.72 -2.53 7.91
C GLY A 176 -5.49 -1.42 8.63
N LYS A 177 -6.69 -1.71 9.15
CA LYS A 177 -7.49 -0.75 9.93
C LYS A 177 -6.77 -0.43 11.24
N ALA A 178 -6.27 -1.44 11.94
CA ALA A 178 -5.53 -1.26 13.19
C ALA A 178 -4.28 -0.35 13.03
N LEU A 179 -3.55 -0.47 11.91
CA LEU A 179 -2.45 0.44 11.58
C LEU A 179 -2.91 1.89 11.44
N LEU A 180 -4.02 2.13 10.74
CA LEU A 180 -4.55 3.48 10.54
C LEU A 180 -5.08 4.07 11.86
N GLU A 181 -5.69 3.24 12.70
CA GLU A 181 -6.18 3.65 14.03
C GLU A 181 -5.02 4.10 14.93
N GLU A 182 -3.92 3.34 14.92
CA GLU A 182 -2.72 3.70 15.66
C GLU A 182 -2.04 4.95 15.07
N ALA A 183 -2.01 5.10 13.74
CA ALA A 183 -1.48 6.30 13.09
C ALA A 183 -2.27 7.56 13.47
N VAL A 184 -3.60 7.48 13.52
CA VAL A 184 -4.47 8.57 13.97
C VAL A 184 -4.18 8.92 15.44
N ARG A 185 -4.02 7.93 16.31
CA ARG A 185 -3.67 8.13 17.72
C ARG A 185 -2.34 8.88 17.86
N VAL A 186 -1.29 8.37 17.22
CA VAL A 186 0.07 8.96 17.26
C VAL A 186 0.10 10.36 16.66
N ALA A 187 -0.63 10.60 15.56
CA ALA A 187 -0.75 11.93 14.95
C ALA A 187 -1.48 12.92 15.88
N GLY A 188 -2.54 12.48 16.56
CA GLY A 188 -3.29 13.29 17.52
C GLY A 188 -2.49 13.64 18.78
N GLU A 189 -1.70 12.69 19.31
CA GLU A 189 -0.79 12.90 20.45
C GLU A 189 0.29 13.94 20.14
N ARG A 190 0.83 13.92 18.92
CA ARG A 190 1.77 14.93 18.42
C ARG A 190 1.12 16.28 18.07
N GLY A 191 -0.21 16.38 18.19
CA GLY A 191 -0.95 17.62 17.99
C GLY A 191 -1.17 18.02 16.53
N ALA A 192 -1.14 17.07 15.59
CA ALA A 192 -1.51 17.34 14.20
C ALA A 192 -2.98 17.79 14.09
N ASP A 193 -3.28 18.65 13.12
CA ASP A 193 -4.66 19.11 12.86
C ASP A 193 -5.46 18.13 11.97
N GLY A 194 -4.79 17.12 11.42
CA GLY A 194 -5.38 16.05 10.62
C GLY A 194 -4.34 15.10 10.06
N ILE A 195 -4.78 14.01 9.44
CA ILE A 195 -3.94 13.00 8.79
C ILE A 195 -4.43 12.73 7.37
N LEU A 196 -3.52 12.62 6.41
CA LEU A 196 -3.82 12.37 5.00
C LEU A 196 -2.77 11.44 4.39
N PHE A 197 -3.06 10.83 3.25
CA PHE A 197 -2.01 10.19 2.44
C PHE A 197 -1.15 11.25 1.74
N GLU A 198 0.17 11.04 1.69
CA GLU A 198 1.07 11.91 0.93
C GLU A 198 0.83 11.73 -0.57
N ARG A 199 0.84 12.82 -1.36
CA ARG A 199 0.60 12.74 -2.81
C ARG A 199 1.58 11.82 -3.56
N ASP A 200 2.82 11.77 -3.07
CA ASP A 200 3.91 10.96 -3.63
C ASP A 200 4.33 9.82 -2.69
N HIS A 201 3.37 9.21 -2.00
CA HIS A 201 3.62 8.06 -1.11
C HIS A 201 4.14 6.83 -1.88
N ALA A 202 4.78 5.87 -1.20
CA ALA A 202 5.41 4.69 -1.82
C ALA A 202 4.51 3.94 -2.82
N ASN A 203 3.22 3.77 -2.50
CA ASN A 203 2.27 3.07 -3.37
C ASN A 203 1.55 3.95 -4.42
N SER A 204 1.86 5.24 -4.53
CA SER A 204 1.11 6.21 -5.37
C SER A 204 1.59 6.21 -6.82
N LYS A 205 2.81 5.73 -7.10
CA LYS A 205 3.43 5.87 -8.41
C LYS A 205 2.69 5.11 -9.50
N ARG A 206 2.35 5.85 -10.57
CA ARG A 206 1.70 5.35 -11.78
C ARG A 206 2.69 5.46 -12.94
N ILE A 207 3.37 4.36 -13.24
CA ILE A 207 4.35 4.31 -14.32
C ILE A 207 3.66 4.06 -15.67
N LEU A 208 2.59 3.27 -15.65
CA LEU A 208 1.83 2.96 -16.84
C LEU A 208 0.83 4.08 -17.19
N PRO A 209 0.41 4.18 -18.47
CA PRO A 209 -0.70 5.04 -18.87
C PRO A 209 -1.97 4.82 -18.04
N GLY A 210 -2.76 5.87 -17.86
CA GLY A 210 -3.94 5.91 -16.99
C GLY A 210 -4.93 4.76 -17.18
N ILE A 211 -5.08 4.27 -18.42
CA ILE A 211 -5.97 3.17 -18.78
C ILE A 211 -5.63 1.85 -18.07
N TYR A 212 -4.37 1.64 -17.69
CA TYR A 212 -3.91 0.43 -16.99
C TYR A 212 -3.91 0.58 -15.46
N ASN A 213 -4.19 1.77 -14.94
CA ASN A 213 -4.05 2.07 -13.51
C ASN A 213 -5.31 1.81 -12.70
N GLY A 214 -6.40 1.33 -13.31
CA GLY A 214 -7.71 1.19 -12.67
C GLY A 214 -7.68 0.40 -11.36
N TYR A 215 -6.94 -0.72 -11.32
CA TYR A 215 -6.79 -1.51 -10.09
C TYR A 215 -6.10 -0.74 -8.96
N LEU A 216 -4.99 -0.07 -9.27
CA LEU A 216 -4.22 0.71 -8.30
C LEU A 216 -5.03 1.91 -7.79
N ASN A 217 -5.73 2.61 -8.69
CA ASN A 217 -6.61 3.73 -8.34
C ASN A 217 -7.74 3.29 -7.41
N ASN A 218 -8.34 2.13 -7.67
CA ASN A 218 -9.36 1.57 -6.78
C ASN A 218 -8.81 1.18 -5.41
N GLN A 219 -7.56 0.69 -5.33
CA GLN A 219 -6.93 0.40 -4.04
C GLN A 219 -6.62 1.67 -3.26
N GLU A 220 -6.07 2.68 -3.93
CA GLU A 220 -5.75 3.97 -3.31
C GLU A 220 -7.01 4.67 -2.80
N ALA A 221 -8.07 4.73 -3.60
CA ALA A 221 -9.37 5.28 -3.17
C ALA A 221 -9.96 4.51 -1.97
N LYS A 222 -9.77 3.18 -1.89
CA LYS A 222 -10.17 2.39 -0.72
C LYS A 222 -9.30 2.70 0.50
N ALA A 223 -8.01 2.92 0.32
CA ALA A 223 -7.09 3.31 1.37
C ALA A 223 -7.46 4.67 1.96
N GLU A 224 -7.67 5.67 1.10
CA GLU A 224 -8.07 7.02 1.49
C GLU A 224 -9.38 7.02 2.27
N LYS A 225 -10.42 6.33 1.75
CA LYS A 225 -11.70 6.18 2.46
C LYS A 225 -11.56 5.47 3.80
N ALA A 226 -10.66 4.49 3.91
CA ALA A 226 -10.41 3.80 5.17
C ALA A 226 -9.74 4.73 6.20
N LEU A 227 -8.78 5.55 5.76
CA LEU A 227 -8.14 6.54 6.62
C LEU A 227 -9.12 7.63 7.05
N GLU A 228 -9.93 8.15 6.13
CA GLU A 228 -10.97 9.15 6.43
C GLU A 228 -11.96 8.62 7.46
N LYS A 229 -12.48 7.41 7.25
CA LYS A 229 -13.38 6.75 8.20
C LYS A 229 -12.76 6.60 9.59
N VAL A 230 -11.49 6.17 9.67
CA VAL A 230 -10.81 6.00 10.97
C VAL A 230 -10.50 7.34 11.62
N ALA A 231 -10.12 8.36 10.84
CA ALA A 231 -9.90 9.72 11.32
C ALA A 231 -11.22 10.36 11.79
N ASP A 232 -12.37 10.01 11.21
CA ASP A 232 -13.67 10.47 11.67
C ASP A 232 -14.15 9.74 12.93
N GLU A 233 -13.94 8.41 13.01
CA GLU A 233 -14.32 7.57 14.15
C GLU A 233 -13.49 7.87 15.40
N LYS A 234 -12.17 8.03 15.24
CA LYS A 234 -11.20 8.13 16.35
C LYS A 234 -10.46 9.47 16.43
N GLY A 235 -10.59 10.32 15.42
CA GLY A 235 -9.80 11.54 15.35
C GLY A 235 -10.15 12.52 16.46
N ASN A 236 -9.17 12.76 17.32
CA ASN A 236 -9.16 13.89 18.25
C ASN A 236 -9.12 15.26 17.51
N PHE A 237 -9.11 15.25 16.18
CA PHE A 237 -9.06 16.41 15.29
C PHE A 237 -10.36 17.22 15.29
N ARG A 238 -11.52 16.58 15.53
CA ARG A 238 -12.83 17.27 15.57
C ARG A 238 -13.00 18.16 16.80
N GLN A 239 -12.62 17.67 17.99
CA GLN A 239 -12.77 18.40 19.26
C GLN A 239 -11.93 19.69 19.30
N ARG A 240 -10.90 19.82 18.46
CA ARG A 240 -10.02 21.00 18.41
C ARG A 240 -10.49 22.10 17.44
N ARG A 241 -11.47 21.82 16.57
CA ARG A 241 -12.15 22.86 15.77
C ARG A 241 -13.23 23.61 16.55
N SER A 242 -13.73 23.03 17.65
CA SER A 242 -14.88 23.54 18.40
C SER A 242 -14.50 24.37 19.63
N SER A 243 -13.47 25.21 19.55
CA SER A 243 -13.32 26.32 20.51
C SER A 243 -13.75 27.63 19.83
N PRO A 244 -15.03 28.02 19.94
CA PRO A 244 -15.41 29.41 19.72
C PRO A 244 -14.78 30.24 20.83
N THR A 245 -13.59 30.78 20.59
CA THR A 245 -13.11 31.95 21.33
C THR A 245 -13.60 33.19 20.61
N TRP A 246 -14.90 33.43 20.74
CA TRP A 246 -15.46 34.77 20.66
C TRP A 246 -16.44 34.91 21.82
N GLY A 247 -15.85 35.11 22.99
CA GLY A 247 -16.55 35.70 24.12
C GLY A 247 -16.83 37.16 23.78
N SER A 248 -18.11 37.49 23.88
CA SER A 248 -18.65 38.82 24.15
C SER A 248 -17.66 39.81 24.76
N ARG A 249 -17.42 40.90 24.03
CA ARG A 249 -17.50 42.28 24.52
C ARG A 249 -17.52 43.24 23.34
#